data_AF-A0A1F3T8K2-F1
#
_entry.id   AF-A0A1F3T8K2-F1
#
_cell.length_a   1.000
_cell.length_b   1.000
_cell.length_c   1.000
_cell.angle_alpha   90.00
_cell.angle_beta   90.00
_cell.angle_gamma   90.00
#
_symmetry.space_group_name_H-M   'P 1'
#
loop_
_entity.id
_entity.type
_entity.pdbx_description
1 polymer ?
#
loop_
_entity_poly.entity_id
_entity_poly.type
_entity_poly.pdbx_seq_one_letter_code
_entity_poly.pdbx_strand_id
1 'polypeptide(L)'
;MILHKVLVVAFFLSSAIPASALILERELLDAQKKQQTPQSTLEQIPPPRPGEVRDSRGLTRSQLVGLGRFLFNKETFQGNGRTCATCHPAKNNFTIDPQYIATLPHNDPLFVAETKPALAKLENPALLRKLALICENLDGFDKPCVFRGVPHTLGLRMSITPPLDPNLPGNVRVPGTDVELANTTGWSGDGAPVGNGADGSLRLFALGAIVQHFPRTLKRVPGEDFRLPSDLELDALLEFQLSLGRQKDPDLASFNFKSAVVEQGKLIFQDQDPVTGGRCTLCHDNAGANRPPTNLNAGRNTLSDTRVELTRFTPAYLLQPDAIVVDGGFGKPPVLSPTIPPRTPLPDPGFGNGQFDAPSLVEAAITPPFFHNNMATTIEQAVGFFASAEFNQPNPIISLNSDKAIAIASFLRTLGALELIDRALGNNSDATDQDRYRGVEYLEVALKNTQDASKLLRDGVFLLFPEGQRYLETAGLLQKKAIKARSTFHRNHLLRYVAAELSKARREMVSEQGSFIRP
;
A
#
# COMPACT_ATOMS: atom_id res chain seq x y z
N MET A 1 12.86 49.46 46.13
CA MET A 1 11.99 48.35 46.58
C MET A 1 10.75 48.36 45.70
N ILE A 2 10.39 47.43 44.83
CA ILE A 2 10.84 46.08 44.45
C ILE A 2 10.48 45.95 42.94
N LEU A 3 11.42 45.42 42.15
CA LEU A 3 11.29 45.05 40.74
C LEU A 3 10.24 43.91 40.57
N HIS A 4 9.42 43.93 39.53
CA HIS A 4 8.85 42.72 38.92
C HIS A 4 9.06 42.76 37.40
N LYS A 5 10.14 42.10 36.96
CA LYS A 5 10.35 41.70 35.57
C LYS A 5 9.68 40.35 35.38
N VAL A 6 8.69 40.28 34.50
CA VAL A 6 8.18 39.02 33.97
C VAL A 6 9.20 38.50 32.97
N LEU A 7 9.91 37.44 33.34
CA LEU A 7 10.86 36.72 32.51
C LEU A 7 10.06 35.76 31.61
N VAL A 8 9.85 36.12 30.34
CA VAL A 8 9.40 35.17 29.31
C VAL A 8 10.60 34.29 28.97
N VAL A 9 10.69 33.12 29.59
CA VAL A 9 11.64 32.08 29.22
C VAL A 9 11.06 31.35 28.01
N ALA A 10 11.50 31.74 26.82
CA ALA A 10 11.31 30.93 25.62
C ALA A 10 12.16 29.65 25.77
N PHE A 11 11.51 28.54 26.08
CA PHE A 11 12.11 27.22 25.98
C PHE A 11 12.28 26.86 24.49
N PHE A 12 13.37 27.31 23.89
CA PHE A 12 13.90 26.69 22.67
C PHE A 12 14.64 25.41 23.10
N LEU A 13 13.88 24.31 23.28
CA LEU A 13 14.47 22.98 23.21
C LEU A 13 14.76 22.70 21.73
N SER A 14 15.92 23.16 21.27
CA SER A 14 16.54 22.62 20.06
C SER A 14 16.92 21.17 20.36
N SER A 15 16.03 20.24 20.03
CA SER A 15 16.36 18.82 19.92
C SER A 15 17.26 18.66 18.70
N ALA A 16 18.57 18.84 18.89
CA ALA A 16 19.56 18.50 17.89
C ALA A 16 19.42 17.00 17.58
N ILE A 17 19.02 16.69 16.35
CA ILE A 17 19.09 15.33 15.80
C ILE A 17 20.56 14.90 15.90
N PRO A 18 20.89 13.71 16.41
CA PRO A 18 22.27 13.25 16.39
C PRO A 18 22.76 13.23 14.94
N ALA A 19 23.82 14.00 14.67
CA ALA A 19 24.38 14.20 13.33
C ALA A 19 24.69 12.87 12.60
N SER A 20 24.88 11.77 13.34
CA SER A 20 25.16 10.43 12.83
C SER A 20 24.05 9.82 11.97
N ALA A 21 22.76 10.09 12.25
CA ALA A 21 21.66 9.53 11.43
C ALA A 21 21.48 10.28 10.09
N LEU A 22 21.69 11.60 10.10
CA LEU A 22 21.61 12.46 8.90
C LEU A 22 22.80 12.29 7.95
N ILE A 23 23.95 11.84 8.46
CA ILE A 23 25.15 11.55 7.64
C ILE A 23 24.93 10.28 6.81
N LEU A 24 24.30 9.24 7.39
CA LEU A 24 24.13 7.94 6.74
C LEU A 24 23.25 8.02 5.48
N GLU A 25 22.13 8.73 5.51
CA GLU A 25 21.22 8.81 4.36
C GLU A 25 21.84 9.53 3.15
N ARG A 26 22.58 10.62 3.40
CA ARG A 26 23.29 11.33 2.34
C ARG A 26 24.38 10.45 1.72
N GLU A 27 25.16 9.77 2.56
CA GLU A 27 26.20 8.85 2.11
C GLU A 27 25.62 7.69 1.28
N LEU A 28 24.45 7.15 1.69
CA LEU A 28 23.75 6.12 0.94
C LEU A 28 23.34 6.60 -0.46
N LEU A 29 22.79 7.81 -0.57
CA LEU A 29 22.37 8.38 -1.85
C LEU A 29 23.56 8.71 -2.75
N ASP A 30 24.64 9.26 -2.20
CA ASP A 30 25.86 9.53 -2.95
C ASP A 30 26.56 8.23 -3.37
N ALA A 31 26.48 7.16 -2.57
CA ALA A 31 26.93 5.83 -2.96
C ALA A 31 26.02 5.19 -4.02
N GLN A 32 24.71 5.42 -3.96
CA GLN A 32 23.74 4.94 -4.94
C GLN A 32 24.02 5.53 -6.33
N LYS A 33 24.29 6.83 -6.43
CA LYS A 33 24.65 7.50 -7.70
C LYS A 33 25.90 6.93 -8.37
N LYS A 34 26.75 6.23 -7.62
CA LYS A 34 27.97 5.58 -8.14
C LYS A 34 27.73 4.15 -8.60
N GLN A 35 26.55 3.57 -8.34
CA GLN A 35 26.24 2.20 -8.71
C GLN A 35 26.06 2.04 -10.21
N GLN A 36 26.77 1.08 -10.78
CA GLN A 36 26.58 0.67 -12.16
C GLN A 36 25.51 -0.41 -12.24
N THR A 37 24.72 -0.40 -13.31
CA THR A 37 23.78 -1.48 -13.58
C THR A 37 24.55 -2.77 -13.87
N PRO A 38 24.29 -3.87 -13.15
CA PRO A 38 24.92 -5.16 -13.43
C PRO A 38 24.62 -5.64 -14.86
N GLN A 39 25.61 -6.26 -15.51
CA GLN A 39 25.42 -6.87 -16.83
C GLN A 39 24.28 -7.89 -16.84
N SER A 40 24.18 -8.69 -15.77
CA SER A 40 23.09 -9.65 -15.58
C SER A 40 21.71 -9.00 -15.57
N THR A 41 21.59 -7.76 -15.08
CA THR A 41 20.35 -6.97 -15.07
C THR A 41 20.01 -6.47 -16.48
N LEU A 42 21.01 -5.98 -17.22
CA LEU A 42 20.84 -5.52 -18.61
C LEU A 42 20.33 -6.64 -19.52
N GLU A 43 20.77 -7.87 -19.27
CA GLU A 43 20.31 -9.07 -19.99
C GLU A 43 18.84 -9.43 -19.74
N GLN A 44 18.22 -8.90 -18.68
CA GLN A 44 16.79 -9.11 -18.37
C GLN A 44 15.86 -8.12 -19.06
N ILE A 45 16.40 -7.12 -19.77
CA ILE A 45 15.59 -6.14 -20.49
C ILE A 45 14.82 -6.87 -21.60
N PRO A 46 13.48 -6.88 -21.57
CA PRO A 46 12.71 -7.57 -22.61
C PRO A 46 12.82 -6.81 -23.95
N PRO A 47 12.47 -7.47 -25.07
CA PRO A 47 12.38 -6.78 -26.35
C PRO A 47 11.32 -5.65 -26.29
N PRO A 48 11.53 -4.53 -27.01
CA PRO A 48 10.56 -3.45 -27.05
C PRO A 48 9.31 -3.87 -27.83
N ARG A 49 8.14 -3.36 -27.42
CA ARG A 49 6.93 -3.49 -28.22
C ARG A 49 7.01 -2.59 -29.47
N PRO A 50 6.46 -3.00 -30.62
CA PRO A 50 6.46 -2.19 -31.84
C PRO A 50 5.78 -0.83 -31.65
N GLY A 51 6.37 0.23 -32.20
CA GLY A 51 5.79 1.58 -32.20
C GLY A 51 5.90 2.36 -30.89
N GLU A 52 6.53 1.81 -29.85
CA GLU A 52 6.74 2.54 -28.60
C GLU A 52 7.88 3.56 -28.69
N VAL A 53 7.67 4.71 -28.03
CA VAL A 53 8.67 5.77 -27.89
C VAL A 53 9.75 5.34 -26.91
N ARG A 54 11.01 5.64 -27.25
CA ARG A 54 12.18 5.38 -26.42
C ARG A 54 12.54 6.63 -25.60
N ASP A 55 12.97 6.43 -24.36
CA ASP A 55 13.53 7.46 -23.51
C ASP A 55 14.96 7.86 -23.97
N SER A 56 15.61 8.76 -23.23
CA SER A 56 16.98 9.22 -23.51
C SER A 56 18.04 8.11 -23.43
N ARG A 57 17.72 6.96 -22.81
CA ARG A 57 18.58 5.77 -22.74
C ARG A 57 18.28 4.76 -23.84
N GLY A 58 17.31 5.07 -24.72
CA GLY A 58 16.88 4.17 -25.78
C GLY A 58 15.93 3.07 -25.30
N LEU A 59 15.38 3.14 -24.08
CA LEU A 59 14.46 2.13 -23.54
C LEU A 59 13.01 2.59 -23.68
N THR A 60 12.11 1.67 -24.00
CA THR A 60 10.67 1.97 -23.99
C THR A 60 10.06 1.74 -22.60
N ARG A 61 8.87 2.31 -22.36
CA ARG A 61 8.15 2.10 -21.10
C ARG A 61 7.85 0.63 -20.84
N SER A 62 7.45 -0.16 -21.85
CA SER A 62 7.20 -1.59 -21.64
C SER A 62 8.47 -2.36 -21.26
N GLN A 63 9.63 -1.91 -21.72
CA GLN A 63 10.92 -2.48 -21.30
C GLN A 63 11.21 -2.19 -19.83
N LEU A 64 11.00 -0.95 -19.38
CA LEU A 64 11.15 -0.57 -17.97
C LEU A 64 10.17 -1.34 -17.08
N VAL A 65 8.90 -1.46 -17.47
CA VAL A 65 7.90 -2.25 -16.72
C VAL A 65 8.28 -3.72 -16.64
N GLY A 66 8.79 -4.31 -17.73
CA GLY A 66 9.21 -5.72 -17.74
C GLY A 66 10.47 -5.97 -16.90
N LEU A 67 11.47 -5.08 -16.99
CA LEU A 67 12.66 -5.15 -16.14
C LEU A 67 12.28 -4.94 -14.67
N GLY A 68 11.44 -3.96 -14.36
CA GLY A 68 10.97 -3.68 -13.01
C GLY A 68 10.21 -4.86 -12.42
N ARG A 69 9.37 -5.54 -13.22
CA ARG A 69 8.71 -6.78 -12.81
C ARG A 69 9.72 -7.87 -12.47
N PHE A 70 10.76 -8.05 -13.29
CA PHE A 70 11.82 -9.02 -12.98
C PHE A 70 12.50 -8.67 -11.65
N LEU A 71 12.97 -7.43 -11.50
CA LEU A 71 13.65 -6.96 -10.28
C LEU A 71 12.79 -7.16 -9.05
N PHE A 72 11.54 -6.72 -9.10
CA PHE A 72 10.58 -6.82 -8.01
C PHE A 72 10.36 -8.26 -7.54
N ASN A 73 10.33 -9.22 -8.47
CA ASN A 73 10.04 -10.62 -8.16
C ASN A 73 11.29 -11.48 -7.89
N LYS A 74 12.46 -11.10 -8.41
CA LYS A 74 13.63 -11.99 -8.50
C LYS A 74 14.92 -11.38 -7.95
N GLU A 75 15.06 -10.06 -7.93
CA GLU A 75 16.29 -9.44 -7.47
C GLU A 75 16.34 -9.41 -5.94
N THR A 76 17.46 -9.91 -5.41
CA THR A 76 17.73 -9.98 -3.97
C THR A 76 18.68 -8.89 -3.51
N PHE A 77 19.21 -8.11 -4.46
CA PHE A 77 20.23 -7.09 -4.26
C PHE A 77 21.41 -7.61 -3.42
N GLN A 78 21.82 -8.86 -3.68
CA GLN A 78 22.85 -9.56 -2.91
C GLN A 78 22.60 -9.58 -1.39
N GLY A 79 21.35 -9.45 -0.96
CA GLY A 79 20.96 -9.37 0.44
C GLY A 79 20.75 -10.74 1.10
N ASN A 80 19.79 -10.79 2.01
CA ASN A 80 19.44 -11.96 2.81
C ASN A 80 18.56 -12.99 2.10
N GLY A 81 18.19 -12.74 0.84
CA GLY A 81 17.36 -13.62 0.01
C GLY A 81 15.93 -13.12 -0.20
N ARG A 82 15.50 -12.07 0.52
CA ARG A 82 14.22 -11.39 0.24
C ARG A 82 14.25 -10.72 -1.14
N THR A 83 13.07 -10.60 -1.74
CA THR A 83 12.78 -9.72 -2.88
C THR A 83 11.60 -8.81 -2.52
N CYS A 84 11.26 -7.83 -3.35
CA CYS A 84 10.07 -7.00 -3.09
C CYS A 84 8.80 -7.86 -2.99
N ALA A 85 8.71 -8.91 -3.84
CA ALA A 85 7.60 -9.85 -3.85
C ALA A 85 7.51 -10.76 -2.61
N THR A 86 8.51 -10.78 -1.72
CA THR A 86 8.41 -11.48 -0.43
C THR A 86 7.33 -10.86 0.46
N CYS A 87 7.21 -9.52 0.46
CA CYS A 87 6.18 -8.79 1.21
C CYS A 87 5.05 -8.27 0.31
N HIS A 88 5.30 -8.13 -1.00
CA HIS A 88 4.31 -7.67 -1.97
C HIS A 88 4.01 -8.73 -3.05
N PRO A 89 3.59 -9.95 -2.71
CA PRO A 89 3.35 -11.00 -3.68
C PRO A 89 2.17 -10.67 -4.61
N ALA A 90 2.40 -10.76 -5.92
CA ALA A 90 1.36 -10.48 -6.92
C ALA A 90 0.11 -11.37 -6.79
N LYS A 91 0.28 -12.60 -6.28
CA LYS A 91 -0.80 -13.56 -6.00
C LYS A 91 -1.51 -13.31 -4.67
N ASN A 92 -1.20 -12.24 -3.96
CA ASN A 92 -1.92 -11.80 -2.76
C ASN A 92 -2.12 -10.28 -2.78
N ASN A 93 -2.49 -9.75 -3.95
CA ASN A 93 -2.79 -8.32 -4.14
C ASN A 93 -1.66 -7.37 -3.71
N PHE A 94 -0.40 -7.82 -3.84
CA PHE A 94 0.79 -7.06 -3.50
C PHE A 94 0.86 -6.64 -2.02
N THR A 95 0.30 -7.47 -1.13
CA THR A 95 0.42 -7.36 0.33
C THR A 95 0.50 -8.75 0.96
N ILE A 96 0.73 -8.82 2.27
CA ILE A 96 0.72 -10.04 3.06
C ILE A 96 -0.31 -9.95 4.18
N ASP A 97 -0.91 -11.09 4.47
CA ASP A 97 -1.83 -11.29 5.58
C ASP A 97 -1.48 -12.61 6.31
N PRO A 98 -1.99 -12.84 7.52
CA PRO A 98 -1.67 -14.05 8.29
C PRO A 98 -2.02 -15.36 7.56
N GLN A 99 -3.06 -15.36 6.72
CA GLN A 99 -3.50 -16.56 5.99
C GLN A 99 -2.52 -16.87 4.86
N TYR A 100 -2.06 -15.86 4.12
CA TYR A 100 -1.00 -16.01 3.13
C TYR A 100 0.30 -16.49 3.79
N ILE A 101 0.73 -15.84 4.87
CA ILE A 101 1.96 -16.17 5.60
C ILE A 101 1.95 -17.64 6.08
N ALA A 102 0.79 -18.15 6.50
CA ALA A 102 0.65 -19.55 6.92
C ALA A 102 0.85 -20.57 5.79
N THR A 103 0.76 -20.15 4.52
CA THR A 103 1.02 -21.03 3.36
C THR A 103 2.49 -21.12 2.96
N LEU A 104 3.33 -20.22 3.48
CA LEU A 104 4.74 -20.15 3.11
C LEU A 104 5.55 -21.23 3.81
N PRO A 105 6.57 -21.80 3.14
CA PRO A 105 7.44 -22.80 3.76
C PRO A 105 8.27 -22.16 4.88
N HIS A 106 8.68 -22.95 5.87
CA HIS A 106 9.45 -22.44 7.02
C HIS A 106 10.79 -21.79 6.65
N ASN A 107 11.36 -22.13 5.49
CA ASN A 107 12.60 -21.55 4.97
C ASN A 107 12.38 -20.38 3.99
N ASP A 108 11.15 -19.88 3.87
CA ASP A 108 10.86 -18.71 3.03
C ASP A 108 11.68 -17.49 3.51
N PRO A 109 12.22 -16.66 2.58
CA PRO A 109 12.95 -15.45 2.95
C PRO A 109 12.18 -14.46 3.83
N LEU A 110 10.85 -14.53 3.89
CA LEU A 110 10.07 -13.75 4.85
C LEU A 110 10.50 -14.05 6.30
N PHE A 111 10.94 -15.29 6.58
CA PHE A 111 11.28 -15.79 7.93
C PHE A 111 12.78 -15.80 8.22
N VAL A 112 13.57 -14.96 7.53
CA VAL A 112 15.03 -14.87 7.79
C VAL A 112 15.36 -14.52 9.25
N ALA A 113 14.50 -13.79 9.97
CA ALA A 113 14.67 -13.50 11.39
C ALA A 113 14.56 -14.76 12.28
N GLU A 114 13.81 -15.78 11.85
CA GLU A 114 13.66 -17.05 12.57
C GLU A 114 14.85 -18.00 12.29
N THR A 115 15.51 -17.85 11.14
CA THR A 115 16.49 -18.82 10.62
C THR A 115 17.93 -18.33 10.62
N LYS A 116 18.18 -17.03 10.70
CA LYS A 116 19.52 -16.42 10.69
C LYS A 116 19.78 -15.66 12.00
N PRO A 117 20.69 -16.14 12.87
CA PRO A 117 20.97 -15.47 14.15
C PRO A 117 21.37 -14.00 14.04
N ALA A 118 22.12 -13.63 12.98
CA ALA A 118 22.51 -12.24 12.72
C ALA A 118 21.35 -11.29 12.41
N LEU A 119 20.15 -11.84 12.15
CA LEU A 119 18.92 -11.12 11.80
C LEU A 119 17.79 -11.40 12.79
N ALA A 120 18.07 -11.98 13.95
CA ALA A 120 17.05 -12.35 14.94
C ALA A 120 16.17 -11.18 15.41
N LYS A 121 16.65 -9.94 15.27
CA LYS A 121 15.92 -8.70 15.60
C LYS A 121 15.48 -7.90 14.36
N LEU A 122 15.55 -8.49 13.16
CA LEU A 122 15.05 -7.84 11.95
C LEU A 122 13.52 -7.74 11.98
N GLU A 123 12.85 -8.73 12.56
CA GLU A 123 11.39 -8.80 12.70
C GLU A 123 11.03 -9.38 14.07
N ASN A 124 9.78 -9.22 14.49
CA ASN A 124 9.20 -9.99 15.58
C ASN A 124 8.36 -11.15 14.98
N PRO A 125 8.80 -12.43 15.11
CA PRO A 125 8.09 -13.56 14.52
C PRO A 125 6.63 -13.70 14.98
N ALA A 126 6.31 -13.34 16.23
CA ALA A 126 4.95 -13.44 16.72
C ALA A 126 4.02 -12.42 16.02
N LEU A 127 4.47 -11.17 15.88
CA LEU A 127 3.71 -10.12 15.19
C LEU A 127 3.60 -10.39 13.69
N LEU A 128 4.70 -10.83 13.05
CA LEU A 128 4.72 -11.20 11.63
C LEU A 128 3.76 -12.36 11.34
N ARG A 129 3.89 -13.49 12.06
CA ARG A 129 3.10 -14.70 11.78
C ARG A 129 1.61 -14.52 12.06
N LYS A 130 1.25 -13.82 13.14
CA LYS A 130 -0.15 -13.73 13.59
C LYS A 130 -0.89 -12.51 13.07
N LEU A 131 -0.18 -11.42 12.77
CA LEU A 131 -0.79 -10.14 12.42
C LEU A 131 -0.25 -9.55 11.12
N ALA A 132 0.70 -10.21 10.44
CA ALA A 132 1.35 -9.71 9.23
C ALA A 132 1.97 -8.30 9.40
N LEU A 133 2.51 -8.05 10.59
CA LEU A 133 3.21 -6.81 10.91
C LEU A 133 4.72 -6.97 10.72
N ILE A 134 5.34 -5.96 10.12
CA ILE A 134 6.80 -5.86 9.92
C ILE A 134 7.37 -4.68 10.70
N CYS A 135 8.64 -4.81 11.09
CA CYS A 135 9.39 -3.81 11.84
C CYS A 135 9.91 -2.72 10.89
N GLU A 136 9.52 -1.47 11.14
CA GLU A 136 9.88 -0.28 10.36
C GLU A 136 10.69 0.72 11.21
N ASN A 137 11.96 0.99 10.83
CA ASN A 137 12.85 1.92 11.52
C ASN A 137 12.84 3.32 10.89
N LEU A 138 11.64 3.91 10.80
CA LEU A 138 11.40 5.20 10.13
C LEU A 138 12.16 6.36 10.79
N ASP A 139 12.36 6.24 12.10
CA ASP A 139 12.99 7.26 12.93
C ASP A 139 14.50 7.07 13.08
N GLY A 140 15.07 6.10 12.37
CA GLY A 140 16.47 5.72 12.41
C GLY A 140 16.72 4.35 13.04
N PHE A 141 17.82 3.72 12.64
CA PHE A 141 18.22 2.39 13.11
C PHE A 141 18.73 2.36 14.56
N ASP A 142 18.98 3.52 15.16
CA ASP A 142 19.32 3.68 16.57
C ASP A 142 18.07 3.80 17.48
N LYS A 143 16.88 3.83 16.89
CA LYS A 143 15.59 3.87 17.59
C LYS A 143 14.87 2.52 17.52
N PRO A 144 13.98 2.22 18.49
CA PRO A 144 13.03 1.12 18.33
C PRO A 144 12.24 1.28 17.02
N CYS A 145 11.95 0.16 16.34
CA CYS A 145 11.03 0.22 15.22
C CYS A 145 9.57 0.31 15.67
N VAL A 146 8.73 0.81 14.78
CA VAL A 146 7.27 0.65 14.86
C VAL A 146 6.85 -0.56 14.04
N PHE A 147 5.70 -1.14 14.34
CA PHE A 147 5.19 -2.31 13.62
C PHE A 147 4.05 -1.91 12.69
N ARG A 148 4.29 -2.03 11.38
CA ARG A 148 3.31 -1.67 10.35
C ARG A 148 2.87 -2.87 9.52
N GLY A 149 1.62 -2.84 9.06
CA GLY A 149 1.12 -3.71 8.02
C GLY A 149 1.75 -3.36 6.68
N VAL A 150 1.83 -4.31 5.75
CA VAL A 150 2.42 -4.07 4.44
C VAL A 150 1.40 -3.39 3.52
N PRO A 151 1.56 -2.11 3.12
CA PRO A 151 0.62 -1.47 2.21
C PRO A 151 0.72 -2.13 0.82
N HIS A 152 -0.40 -2.22 0.11
CA HIS A 152 -0.36 -2.71 -1.27
C HIS A 152 0.32 -1.71 -2.21
N THR A 153 0.92 -2.21 -3.30
CA THR A 153 1.51 -1.35 -4.35
C THR A 153 0.58 -1.10 -5.54
N LEU A 154 -0.70 -1.46 -5.42
CA LEU A 154 -1.72 -1.23 -6.45
C LEU A 154 -2.12 0.24 -6.51
N GLY A 155 -2.33 0.78 -7.72
CA GLY A 155 -3.02 2.06 -7.89
C GLY A 155 -2.22 3.29 -7.47
N LEU A 156 -0.92 3.15 -7.20
CA LEU A 156 -0.05 4.23 -6.69
C LEU A 156 -0.04 5.46 -7.61
N ARG A 157 -0.17 5.27 -8.93
CA ARG A 157 -0.24 6.37 -9.90
C ARG A 157 -1.33 7.39 -9.58
N MET A 158 -2.41 6.95 -8.95
CA MET A 158 -3.55 7.79 -8.62
C MET A 158 -3.55 8.25 -7.17
N SER A 159 -2.59 7.81 -6.35
CA SER A 159 -2.73 7.88 -4.89
C SER A 159 -1.54 8.48 -4.16
N ILE A 160 -0.47 8.90 -4.84
CA ILE A 160 0.75 9.37 -4.16
C ILE A 160 1.05 10.85 -4.36
N THR A 161 0.10 11.63 -4.90
CA THR A 161 0.31 13.07 -5.12
C THR A 161 0.26 13.79 -3.77
N PRO A 162 1.33 14.50 -3.36
CA PRO A 162 1.38 15.13 -2.05
C PRO A 162 0.33 16.25 -1.86
N PRO A 163 -0.19 16.45 -0.63
CA PRO A 163 -0.93 17.65 -0.30
C PRO A 163 -0.03 18.89 -0.38
N LEU A 164 -0.66 20.06 -0.54
CA LEU A 164 -0.01 21.36 -0.42
C LEU A 164 0.34 21.65 1.04
N ASP A 165 1.46 22.36 1.24
CA ASP A 165 1.81 22.88 2.56
C ASP A 165 0.84 24.00 2.95
N PRO A 166 0.21 23.95 4.15
CA PRO A 166 -0.74 24.99 4.56
C PRO A 166 -0.07 26.34 4.86
N ASN A 167 1.24 26.36 5.10
CA ASN A 167 1.98 27.55 5.53
C ASN A 167 2.94 28.09 4.47
N LEU A 168 3.20 27.32 3.41
CA LEU A 168 4.24 27.61 2.42
C LEU A 168 3.74 27.33 0.99
N PRO A 169 4.26 28.03 -0.03
CA PRO A 169 3.99 27.64 -1.41
C PRO A 169 4.56 26.24 -1.70
N GLY A 170 3.80 25.44 -2.43
CA GLY A 170 4.23 24.11 -2.90
C GLY A 170 3.67 22.95 -2.08
N ASN A 171 4.24 21.77 -2.28
CA ASN A 171 3.88 20.56 -1.54
C ASN A 171 4.36 20.64 -0.09
N VAL A 172 3.75 19.85 0.80
CA VAL A 172 4.32 19.54 2.12
C VAL A 172 5.78 19.09 1.95
N ARG A 173 6.64 19.43 2.92
CA ARG A 173 8.08 19.17 2.83
C ARG A 173 8.49 17.82 3.40
N VAL A 174 9.61 17.30 2.88
CA VAL A 174 10.30 16.15 3.49
C VAL A 174 10.71 16.53 4.93
N PRO A 175 10.35 15.71 5.94
CA PRO A 175 10.61 16.03 7.34
C PRO A 175 12.05 16.45 7.64
N GLY A 176 12.21 17.63 8.24
CA GLY A 176 13.51 18.16 8.64
C GLY A 176 14.32 18.81 7.50
N THR A 177 13.70 19.08 6.34
CA THR A 177 14.35 19.72 5.19
C THR A 177 13.47 20.80 4.56
N ASP A 178 14.05 21.59 3.64
CA ASP A 178 13.31 22.53 2.78
C ASP A 178 12.89 21.93 1.43
N VAL A 179 13.08 20.63 1.22
CA VAL A 179 12.73 19.94 -0.02
C VAL A 179 11.23 19.64 -0.04
N GLU A 180 10.55 20.07 -1.10
CA GLU A 180 9.15 19.66 -1.36
C GLU A 180 9.07 18.16 -1.55
N LEU A 181 8.10 17.53 -0.89
CA LEU A 181 7.85 16.11 -1.02
C LEU A 181 7.45 15.81 -2.48
N ALA A 182 8.09 14.81 -3.08
CA ALA A 182 7.80 14.38 -4.45
C ALA A 182 6.55 13.50 -4.49
N ASN A 183 6.42 12.56 -3.55
CA ASN A 183 5.28 11.65 -3.45
C ASN A 183 4.93 11.38 -1.98
N THR A 184 3.65 11.17 -1.66
CA THR A 184 3.26 10.55 -0.39
C THR A 184 3.34 9.04 -0.51
N THR A 185 4.32 8.44 0.15
CA THR A 185 4.58 7.00 0.07
C THR A 185 4.77 6.38 1.46
N GLY A 186 4.37 5.12 1.59
CA GLY A 186 4.27 4.46 2.89
C GLY A 186 3.13 5.01 3.74
N TRP A 187 2.90 4.40 4.91
CA TRP A 187 1.80 4.79 5.80
C TRP A 187 1.89 6.21 6.35
N SER A 188 3.11 6.69 6.63
CA SER A 188 3.34 8.06 7.12
C SER A 188 3.29 9.10 5.99
N GLY A 189 3.49 8.69 4.74
CA GLY A 189 3.48 9.60 3.59
C GLY A 189 4.74 10.45 3.43
N ASP A 190 5.77 10.29 4.26
CA ASP A 190 7.06 10.99 4.14
C ASP A 190 8.10 10.24 3.29
N GLY A 191 7.80 8.99 2.89
CA GLY A 191 8.65 8.15 2.05
C GLY A 191 9.82 7.48 2.78
N ALA A 192 10.78 6.96 2.02
CA ALA A 192 12.02 6.37 2.53
C ALA A 192 13.12 6.40 1.45
N PRO A 193 14.42 6.58 1.77
CA PRO A 193 14.91 7.16 3.03
C PRO A 193 14.31 8.56 3.27
N VAL A 194 14.49 9.14 4.47
CA VAL A 194 13.84 10.39 4.89
C VAL A 194 14.85 11.41 5.40
N GLY A 195 15.20 12.43 4.62
CA GLY A 195 16.13 13.46 5.09
C GLY A 195 16.98 14.07 3.99
N ASN A 196 18.20 14.48 4.33
CA ASN A 196 19.06 15.26 3.44
C ASN A 196 19.46 14.46 2.19
N GLY A 197 18.85 14.82 1.05
CA GLY A 197 19.06 14.19 -0.25
C GLY A 197 17.92 13.28 -0.70
N ALA A 198 17.01 12.90 0.22
CA ALA A 198 15.79 12.21 -0.13
C ALA A 198 14.69 13.23 -0.48
N ASP A 199 13.86 12.89 -1.46
CA ASP A 199 12.72 13.68 -1.91
C ASP A 199 11.37 13.03 -1.56
N GLY A 200 11.39 11.90 -0.83
CA GLY A 200 10.22 11.08 -0.51
C GLY A 200 9.56 10.40 -1.71
N SER A 201 10.22 10.38 -2.88
CA SER A 201 9.67 9.78 -4.08
C SER A 201 9.49 8.27 -3.97
N LEU A 202 8.49 7.74 -4.68
CA LEU A 202 8.31 6.30 -4.87
C LEU A 202 9.55 5.64 -5.51
N ARG A 203 10.31 6.41 -6.29
CA ARG A 203 11.57 5.98 -6.89
C ARG A 203 12.61 5.64 -5.81
N LEU A 204 12.83 6.54 -4.85
CA LEU A 204 13.81 6.32 -3.78
C LEU A 204 13.25 5.41 -2.67
N PHE A 205 11.94 5.24 -2.57
CA PHE A 205 11.32 4.30 -1.62
C PHE A 205 11.90 2.88 -1.71
N ALA A 206 12.20 2.41 -2.93
CA ALA A 206 12.83 1.11 -3.13
C ALA A 206 14.22 1.02 -2.47
N LEU A 207 14.99 2.10 -2.48
CA LEU A 207 16.29 2.18 -1.80
C LEU A 207 16.12 2.02 -0.28
N GLY A 208 15.17 2.74 0.31
CA GLY A 208 14.85 2.64 1.73
C GLY A 208 14.43 1.23 2.14
N ALA A 209 13.54 0.60 1.35
CA ALA A 209 13.08 -0.77 1.59
C ALA A 209 14.22 -1.80 1.50
N ILE A 210 15.17 -1.64 0.57
CA ILE A 210 16.35 -2.51 0.47
C ILE A 210 17.21 -2.36 1.74
N VAL A 211 17.51 -1.13 2.17
CA VAL A 211 18.31 -0.87 3.37
C VAL A 211 17.62 -1.42 4.63
N GLN A 212 16.29 -1.28 4.73
CA GLN A 212 15.51 -1.75 5.87
C GLN A 212 15.47 -3.29 5.96
N HIS A 213 15.12 -3.97 4.86
CA HIS A 213 14.66 -5.37 4.91
C HIS A 213 15.59 -6.41 4.27
N PHE A 214 16.50 -6.01 3.38
CA PHE A 214 17.39 -6.92 2.64
C PHE A 214 18.74 -7.22 3.31
N PRO A 215 19.22 -6.52 4.36
CA PRO A 215 20.54 -6.78 4.92
C PRO A 215 20.77 -8.23 5.37
N ARG A 216 21.99 -8.73 5.16
CA ARG A 216 22.47 -10.01 5.71
C ARG A 216 22.76 -9.95 7.21
N THR A 217 23.11 -8.77 7.73
CA THR A 217 23.24 -8.48 9.16
C THR A 217 22.57 -7.15 9.51
N LEU A 218 22.30 -6.91 10.80
CA LEU A 218 21.72 -5.64 11.27
C LEU A 218 22.68 -4.44 11.20
N LYS A 219 23.92 -4.61 10.72
CA LYS A 219 24.84 -3.49 10.48
C LYS A 219 24.46 -2.66 9.26
N ARG A 220 23.81 -3.29 8.27
CA ARG A 220 23.25 -2.66 7.06
C ARG A 220 24.29 -1.92 6.22
N VAL A 221 25.47 -2.52 6.07
CA VAL A 221 26.57 -1.93 5.31
C VAL A 221 26.40 -2.21 3.81
N PRO A 222 26.26 -1.17 2.95
CA PRO A 222 26.24 -1.35 1.51
C PRO A 222 27.51 -2.02 0.98
N GLY A 223 27.36 -2.95 0.04
CA GLY A 223 28.44 -3.77 -0.50
C GLY A 223 28.79 -5.01 0.33
N GLU A 224 28.42 -5.05 1.60
CA GLU A 224 28.66 -6.20 2.49
C GLU A 224 27.35 -6.95 2.80
N ASP A 225 26.36 -6.21 3.30
CA ASP A 225 25.07 -6.76 3.72
C ASP A 225 24.05 -6.82 2.58
N PHE A 226 24.18 -5.93 1.59
CA PHE A 226 23.35 -5.81 0.39
C PHE A 226 24.03 -4.88 -0.63
N ARG A 227 23.63 -4.94 -1.90
CA ARG A 227 24.01 -4.01 -2.95
C ARG A 227 22.96 -2.90 -3.09
N LEU A 228 23.38 -1.67 -3.34
CA LEU A 228 22.45 -0.59 -3.69
C LEU A 228 21.95 -0.75 -5.14
N PRO A 229 20.68 -0.43 -5.44
CA PRO A 229 20.16 -0.44 -6.80
C PRO A 229 20.82 0.65 -7.66
N SER A 230 21.00 0.38 -8.96
CA SER A 230 21.41 1.42 -9.93
C SER A 230 20.24 2.34 -10.31
N ASP A 231 20.53 3.46 -10.97
CA ASP A 231 19.48 4.38 -11.43
C ASP A 231 18.49 3.73 -12.41
N LEU A 232 18.97 2.85 -13.28
CA LEU A 232 18.09 2.11 -14.19
C LEU A 232 17.18 1.13 -13.42
N GLU A 233 17.71 0.47 -12.39
CA GLU A 233 16.92 -0.45 -11.57
C GLU A 233 15.82 0.29 -10.79
N LEU A 234 16.13 1.46 -10.23
CA LEU A 234 15.16 2.33 -9.56
C LEU A 234 14.05 2.82 -10.51
N ASP A 235 14.42 3.25 -11.72
CA ASP A 235 13.44 3.71 -12.73
C ASP A 235 12.54 2.56 -13.21
N ALA A 236 13.12 1.37 -13.40
CA ALA A 236 12.37 0.19 -13.80
C ALA A 236 11.39 -0.24 -12.69
N LEU A 237 11.81 -0.26 -11.43
CA LEU A 237 10.95 -0.53 -10.28
C LEU A 237 9.81 0.50 -10.18
N LEU A 238 10.12 1.79 -10.36
CA LEU A 238 9.12 2.86 -10.39
C LEU A 238 8.06 2.61 -11.47
N GLU A 239 8.47 2.40 -12.71
CA GLU A 239 7.53 2.18 -13.82
C GLU A 239 6.69 0.92 -13.63
N PHE A 240 7.29 -0.16 -13.10
CA PHE A 240 6.53 -1.36 -12.76
C PHE A 240 5.48 -1.07 -11.69
N GLN A 241 5.84 -0.46 -10.56
CA GLN A 241 4.90 -0.15 -9.49
C GLN A 241 3.77 0.78 -9.96
N LEU A 242 4.09 1.83 -10.73
CA LEU A 242 3.10 2.74 -11.31
C LEU A 242 2.23 2.09 -12.41
N SER A 243 2.60 0.90 -12.89
CA SER A 243 1.79 0.13 -13.85
C SER A 243 0.75 -0.77 -13.18
N LEU A 244 0.85 -1.00 -11.86
CA LEU A 244 -0.01 -1.91 -11.11
C LEU A 244 -1.36 -1.26 -10.74
N GLY A 245 -2.42 -2.07 -10.77
CA GLY A 245 -3.78 -1.66 -10.43
C GLY A 245 -4.39 -0.65 -11.42
N ARG A 246 -5.49 -0.02 -11.01
CA ARG A 246 -6.18 1.02 -11.78
C ARG A 246 -5.22 2.14 -12.23
N GLN A 247 -5.51 2.70 -13.40
CA GLN A 247 -4.77 3.88 -13.91
C GLN A 247 -5.63 5.14 -13.95
N LYS A 248 -6.83 5.05 -13.40
CA LYS A 248 -7.79 6.13 -13.23
C LYS A 248 -8.67 5.78 -12.03
N ASP A 249 -9.09 6.78 -11.28
CA ASP A 249 -10.14 6.60 -10.28
C ASP A 249 -11.50 6.31 -10.94
N PRO A 250 -12.38 5.53 -10.29
CA PRO A 250 -13.75 5.39 -10.76
C PRO A 250 -14.46 6.75 -10.73
N ASP A 251 -15.48 6.89 -11.57
CA ASP A 251 -16.47 7.96 -11.41
C ASP A 251 -17.68 7.37 -10.70
N LEU A 252 -17.74 7.44 -9.37
CA LEU A 252 -18.81 6.82 -8.59
C LEU A 252 -20.19 7.40 -8.93
N ALA A 253 -20.28 8.63 -9.45
CA ALA A 253 -21.55 9.19 -9.89
C ALA A 253 -22.12 8.45 -11.11
N SER A 254 -21.26 7.86 -11.94
CA SER A 254 -21.67 7.05 -13.09
C SER A 254 -22.07 5.61 -12.74
N PHE A 255 -21.77 5.14 -11.52
CA PHE A 255 -22.03 3.76 -11.12
C PHE A 255 -23.45 3.64 -10.58
N ASN A 256 -24.24 2.72 -11.13
CA ASN A 256 -25.54 2.33 -10.58
C ASN A 256 -25.49 0.86 -10.20
N PHE A 257 -25.43 0.57 -8.90
CA PHE A 257 -25.33 -0.80 -8.41
C PHE A 257 -26.70 -1.48 -8.39
N LYS A 258 -26.76 -2.72 -8.88
CA LYS A 258 -28.04 -3.47 -8.95
C LYS A 258 -28.56 -3.93 -7.59
N SER A 259 -27.67 -4.08 -6.61
CA SER A 259 -28.04 -4.46 -5.25
C SER A 259 -28.42 -3.23 -4.45
N ALA A 260 -29.62 -3.22 -3.87
CA ALA A 260 -30.12 -2.08 -3.09
C ALA A 260 -29.23 -1.75 -1.88
N VAL A 261 -28.66 -2.76 -1.19
CA VAL A 261 -27.75 -2.51 -0.05
C VAL A 261 -26.42 -1.90 -0.49
N VAL A 262 -25.92 -2.30 -1.67
CA VAL A 262 -24.67 -1.77 -2.24
C VAL A 262 -24.87 -0.33 -2.72
N GLU A 263 -25.98 -0.07 -3.41
CA GLU A 263 -26.32 1.28 -3.86
C GLU A 263 -26.53 2.22 -2.67
N GLN A 264 -27.26 1.78 -1.63
CA GLN A 264 -27.41 2.55 -0.40
C GLN A 264 -26.06 2.80 0.29
N GLY A 265 -25.16 1.81 0.29
CA GLY A 265 -23.79 1.97 0.79
C GLY A 265 -23.01 3.07 0.07
N LYS A 266 -23.08 3.11 -1.26
CA LYS A 266 -22.48 4.17 -2.08
C LYS A 266 -23.08 5.55 -1.73
N LEU A 267 -24.39 5.65 -1.61
CA LEU A 267 -25.08 6.90 -1.27
C LEU A 267 -24.66 7.42 0.12
N ILE A 268 -24.62 6.56 1.14
CA ILE A 268 -24.16 6.94 2.48
C ILE A 268 -22.68 7.37 2.43
N PHE A 269 -21.84 6.64 1.70
CA PHE A 269 -20.42 6.96 1.56
C PHE A 269 -20.18 8.37 0.98
N GLN A 270 -21.00 8.78 0.00
CA GLN A 270 -20.91 10.08 -0.66
C GLN A 270 -21.60 11.21 0.10
N ASP A 271 -22.59 10.90 0.92
CA ASP A 271 -23.36 11.87 1.70
C ASP A 271 -22.47 12.55 2.77
N GLN A 272 -22.44 13.87 2.71
CA GLN A 272 -21.64 14.75 3.55
C GLN A 272 -22.38 15.19 4.83
N ASP A 273 -23.64 14.82 4.99
CA ASP A 273 -24.39 15.04 6.23
C ASP A 273 -23.80 14.19 7.37
N PRO A 274 -23.48 14.77 8.54
CA PRO A 274 -22.87 14.05 9.65
C PRO A 274 -23.83 13.08 10.36
N VAL A 275 -25.14 13.20 10.17
CA VAL A 275 -26.17 12.38 10.81
C VAL A 275 -26.66 11.28 9.86
N THR A 276 -26.88 11.57 8.58
CA THR A 276 -27.38 10.59 7.60
C THR A 276 -26.26 9.93 6.81
N GLY A 277 -25.22 10.69 6.47
CA GLY A 277 -24.10 10.23 5.65
C GLY A 277 -22.93 9.60 6.42
N GLY A 278 -21.91 9.23 5.66
CA GLY A 278 -20.63 8.70 6.14
C GLY A 278 -19.46 9.68 5.97
N ARG A 279 -19.65 10.77 5.22
CA ARG A 279 -18.64 11.83 4.95
C ARG A 279 -17.30 11.30 4.42
N CYS A 280 -17.29 10.09 3.87
CA CYS A 280 -16.06 9.38 3.51
C CYS A 280 -15.30 10.12 2.39
N THR A 281 -16.04 10.77 1.49
CA THR A 281 -15.47 11.57 0.39
C THR A 281 -14.77 12.85 0.84
N LEU A 282 -14.76 13.21 2.14
CA LEU A 282 -13.90 14.29 2.64
C LEU A 282 -12.41 13.95 2.49
N CYS A 283 -12.07 12.66 2.58
CA CYS A 283 -10.70 12.16 2.46
C CYS A 283 -10.53 11.21 1.28
N HIS A 284 -11.61 10.52 0.86
CA HIS A 284 -11.59 9.48 -0.16
C HIS A 284 -12.52 9.80 -1.33
N ASP A 285 -12.20 10.85 -2.10
CA ASP A 285 -12.97 11.22 -3.28
C ASP A 285 -13.02 10.08 -4.29
N ASN A 286 -14.22 9.78 -4.79
CA ASN A 286 -14.48 8.60 -5.61
C ASN A 286 -13.92 7.28 -5.04
N ALA A 287 -13.85 7.15 -3.71
CA ALA A 287 -13.20 6.04 -3.00
C ALA A 287 -11.70 5.88 -3.31
N GLY A 288 -11.05 6.86 -3.96
CA GLY A 288 -9.61 6.95 -4.09
C GLY A 288 -8.94 7.44 -2.81
N ALA A 289 -7.67 7.83 -2.94
CA ALA A 289 -6.86 8.38 -1.84
C ALA A 289 -6.91 9.91 -1.75
N ASN A 290 -7.57 10.57 -2.70
CA ASN A 290 -7.44 12.01 -2.90
C ASN A 290 -8.62 12.81 -2.33
N ARG A 291 -8.39 14.09 -2.06
CA ARG A 291 -9.42 15.07 -1.68
C ARG A 291 -10.30 15.45 -2.87
N PRO A 292 -11.58 15.79 -2.63
CA PRO A 292 -12.53 16.11 -3.68
C PRO A 292 -12.22 17.47 -4.35
N PRO A 293 -12.76 17.73 -5.56
CA PRO A 293 -12.51 18.96 -6.33
C PRO A 293 -12.83 20.28 -5.62
N THR A 294 -13.66 20.24 -4.58
CA THR A 294 -14.07 21.41 -3.80
C THR A 294 -13.05 21.83 -2.74
N ASN A 295 -11.92 21.11 -2.62
CA ASN A 295 -10.87 21.36 -1.64
C ASN A 295 -9.66 22.06 -2.30
N LEU A 296 -8.91 22.88 -1.55
CA LEU A 296 -7.63 23.46 -2.01
C LEU A 296 -6.60 22.37 -2.41
N ASN A 297 -6.73 21.17 -1.85
CA ASN A 297 -5.95 19.97 -2.18
C ASN A 297 -6.67 19.04 -3.18
N ALA A 298 -7.57 19.55 -4.02
CA ALA A 298 -8.27 18.77 -5.04
C ALA A 298 -7.33 17.86 -5.85
N GLY A 299 -7.66 16.57 -5.92
CA GLY A 299 -6.86 15.59 -6.67
C GLY A 299 -5.50 15.24 -6.03
N ARG A 300 -5.27 15.65 -4.79
CA ARG A 300 -4.07 15.32 -3.99
C ARG A 300 -4.46 14.45 -2.80
N ASN A 301 -3.52 13.62 -2.36
CA ASN A 301 -3.67 12.82 -1.16
C ASN A 301 -3.72 13.74 0.08
N THR A 302 -4.08 13.19 1.23
CA THR A 302 -4.19 13.86 2.50
C THR A 302 -3.41 13.12 3.59
N LEU A 303 -2.72 13.89 4.43
CA LEU A 303 -2.17 13.41 5.69
C LEU A 303 -3.19 13.69 6.80
N SER A 304 -3.70 12.65 7.45
CA SER A 304 -4.78 12.76 8.44
C SER A 304 -4.53 11.88 9.66
N ASP A 305 -4.94 12.36 10.84
CA ASP A 305 -4.96 11.56 12.06
C ASP A 305 -6.39 11.01 12.27
N THR A 306 -6.57 9.70 12.07
CA THR A 306 -7.83 8.99 12.33
C THR A 306 -7.96 8.58 13.79
N ARG A 307 -6.94 8.82 14.61
CA ARG A 307 -6.84 8.46 16.02
C ARG A 307 -6.87 6.95 16.27
N VAL A 308 -6.57 6.15 15.25
CA VAL A 308 -6.50 4.69 15.39
C VAL A 308 -5.47 4.25 16.42
N GLU A 309 -4.37 5.01 16.57
CA GLU A 309 -3.34 4.80 17.59
C GLU A 309 -3.81 5.05 19.03
N LEU A 310 -4.95 5.72 19.22
CA LEU A 310 -5.57 5.88 20.54
C LEU A 310 -6.25 4.60 21.03
N THR A 311 -6.44 3.60 20.16
CA THR A 311 -7.03 2.31 20.53
C THR A 311 -6.13 1.61 21.56
N ARG A 312 -6.66 1.33 22.77
CA ARG A 312 -5.84 0.83 23.88
C ARG A 312 -5.42 -0.64 23.77
N PHE A 313 -6.31 -1.49 23.27
CA PHE A 313 -6.13 -2.95 23.25
C PHE A 313 -6.09 -3.48 21.82
N THR A 314 -5.10 -3.03 21.04
CA THR A 314 -4.89 -3.59 19.70
C THR A 314 -4.39 -5.04 19.81
N PRO A 315 -4.67 -5.90 18.82
CA PRO A 315 -4.15 -7.27 18.79
C PRO A 315 -2.63 -7.35 18.95
N ALA A 316 -1.89 -6.41 18.35
CA ALA A 316 -0.43 -6.34 18.46
C ALA A 316 0.04 -6.12 19.89
N TYR A 317 -0.61 -5.20 20.61
CA TYR A 317 -0.30 -4.92 22.01
C TYR A 317 -0.60 -6.10 22.93
N LEU A 318 -1.75 -6.74 22.74
CA LEU A 318 -2.12 -7.93 23.53
C LEU A 318 -1.16 -9.10 23.29
N LEU A 319 -0.54 -9.17 22.11
CA LEU A 319 0.36 -10.24 21.74
C LEU A 319 1.82 -10.00 22.17
N GLN A 320 2.30 -8.76 22.12
CA GLN A 320 3.69 -8.38 22.45
C GLN A 320 3.74 -6.99 23.14
N PRO A 321 3.26 -6.87 24.38
CA PRO A 321 3.14 -5.56 25.04
C PRO A 321 4.49 -4.83 25.18
N ASP A 322 5.58 -5.58 25.36
CA ASP A 322 6.93 -5.02 25.54
C ASP A 322 7.62 -4.63 24.22
N ALA A 323 7.04 -4.97 23.07
CA ALA A 323 7.62 -4.69 21.75
C ALA A 323 6.94 -3.54 21.00
N ILE A 324 5.73 -3.13 21.42
CA ILE A 324 4.94 -2.14 20.69
C ILE A 324 5.27 -0.73 21.16
N VAL A 325 5.77 0.08 20.24
CA VAL A 325 5.98 1.53 20.36
C VAL A 325 4.83 2.25 19.65
N VAL A 326 4.47 3.45 20.11
CA VAL A 326 3.45 4.29 19.44
C VAL A 326 3.95 4.68 18.05
N ASP A 327 3.12 4.52 17.03
CA ASP A 327 3.44 4.99 15.69
C ASP A 327 2.93 6.43 15.52
N GLY A 328 3.85 7.40 15.47
CA GLY A 328 3.47 8.82 15.33
C GLY A 328 3.21 9.25 13.89
N GLY A 329 3.34 8.37 12.89
CA GLY A 329 3.04 8.71 11.51
C GLY A 329 4.05 9.69 10.89
N PHE A 330 3.56 10.76 10.26
CA PHE A 330 4.36 11.69 9.48
C PHE A 330 5.31 12.54 10.33
N GLY A 331 6.58 12.55 9.95
CA GLY A 331 7.58 13.46 10.50
C GLY A 331 8.42 12.89 11.64
N LYS A 332 9.39 13.69 12.11
CA LYS A 332 10.40 13.30 13.10
C LYS A 332 10.30 13.91 14.52
N PRO A 333 9.42 14.89 14.83
CA PRO A 333 9.29 15.35 16.22
C PRO A 333 8.86 14.20 17.14
N PRO A 334 9.37 14.10 18.39
CA PRO A 334 8.83 13.17 19.36
C PRO A 334 7.33 13.41 19.57
N VAL A 335 6.56 12.34 19.74
CA VAL A 335 5.14 12.45 20.09
C VAL A 335 5.02 13.14 21.45
N LEU A 336 4.62 14.41 21.46
CA LEU A 336 4.32 15.17 22.69
C LEU A 336 2.94 14.71 23.22
N SER A 337 2.88 13.72 24.12
CA SER A 337 1.59 13.26 24.70
C SER A 337 1.09 14.21 25.81
N PRO A 338 -0.24 14.43 26.01
CA PRO A 338 -1.24 13.37 26.18
C PRO A 338 -2.61 13.67 25.53
N THR A 339 -2.85 13.15 24.33
CA THR A 339 -4.20 12.70 23.91
C THR A 339 -4.27 11.19 23.74
N ILE A 340 -3.11 10.52 23.72
CA ILE A 340 -2.97 9.08 23.86
C ILE A 340 -2.95 8.77 25.36
N PRO A 341 -3.99 8.14 25.94
CA PRO A 341 -3.92 7.73 27.33
C PRO A 341 -2.71 6.81 27.49
N PRO A 342 -1.82 7.10 28.44
CA PRO A 342 -0.58 6.35 28.61
C PRO A 342 -0.91 4.87 28.84
N ARG A 343 -0.45 4.01 27.94
CA ARG A 343 -0.37 2.56 28.22
C ARG A 343 0.63 2.40 29.37
N THR A 344 0.35 1.53 30.34
CA THR A 344 1.24 1.30 31.48
C THR A 344 1.77 -0.14 31.46
N PRO A 345 3.11 -0.36 31.49
CA PRO A 345 4.16 0.66 31.41
C PRO A 345 4.15 1.41 30.06
N LEU A 346 4.58 2.67 30.10
CA LEU A 346 4.62 3.58 28.95
C LEU A 346 5.55 3.01 27.88
N PRO A 347 5.07 2.70 26.66
CA PRO A 347 5.95 2.58 25.52
C PRO A 347 6.77 3.87 25.38
N ASP A 348 8.01 3.77 24.92
CA ASP A 348 8.76 4.95 24.50
C ASP A 348 7.86 5.78 23.55
N PRO A 349 7.78 7.11 23.70
CA PRO A 349 7.03 7.92 22.75
C PRO A 349 7.71 7.73 21.38
N GLY A 350 6.95 7.28 20.39
CA GLY A 350 7.41 7.27 19.02
C GLY A 350 7.62 8.68 18.48
N PHE A 351 7.83 8.78 17.17
CA PHE A 351 8.05 10.05 16.49
C PHE A 351 7.00 10.24 15.39
N GLY A 352 6.70 11.50 15.12
CA GLY A 352 5.70 11.93 14.16
C GLY A 352 4.61 12.80 14.79
N ASN A 353 3.76 13.37 13.95
CA ASN A 353 2.74 14.35 14.32
C ASN A 353 1.30 13.77 14.42
N GLY A 354 1.16 12.45 14.34
CA GLY A 354 -0.08 11.69 14.37
C GLY A 354 -0.75 11.50 12.99
N GLN A 355 -0.27 12.17 11.95
CA GLN A 355 -0.89 12.09 10.62
C GLN A 355 -0.35 10.92 9.80
N PHE A 356 -1.23 10.29 9.04
CA PHE A 356 -0.90 9.20 8.11
C PHE A 356 -1.47 9.50 6.72
N ASP A 357 -0.83 8.94 5.70
CA ASP A 357 -1.28 8.96 4.31
C ASP A 357 -2.61 8.23 4.16
N ALA A 358 -3.57 8.82 3.44
CA ALA A 358 -4.86 8.17 3.23
C ALA A 358 -4.70 7.06 2.16
N PRO A 359 -4.97 5.79 2.49
CA PRO A 359 -4.92 4.72 1.50
C PRO A 359 -6.11 4.84 0.52
N SER A 360 -5.95 4.29 -0.68
CA SER A 360 -7.07 4.14 -1.62
C SER A 360 -8.08 3.13 -1.08
N LEU A 361 -9.38 3.45 -1.20
CA LEU A 361 -10.46 2.54 -0.81
C LEU A 361 -10.98 1.68 -1.98
N VAL A 362 -10.56 1.94 -3.22
CA VAL A 362 -10.88 1.10 -4.38
C VAL A 362 -10.35 -0.33 -4.18
N GLU A 363 -9.12 -0.45 -3.67
CA GLU A 363 -8.43 -1.72 -3.43
C GLU A 363 -8.52 -2.19 -1.96
N ALA A 364 -9.16 -1.43 -1.06
CA ALA A 364 -9.15 -1.72 0.37
C ALA A 364 -9.74 -3.10 0.69
N ALA A 365 -10.90 -3.44 0.11
CA ALA A 365 -11.59 -4.69 0.45
C ALA A 365 -10.83 -5.96 0.02
N ILE A 366 -9.80 -5.83 -0.83
CA ILE A 366 -8.97 -6.94 -1.33
C ILE A 366 -7.58 -6.99 -0.69
N THR A 367 -7.30 -6.09 0.26
CA THR A 367 -6.00 -5.94 0.93
C THR A 367 -6.10 -5.91 2.47
N PRO A 368 -6.94 -6.75 3.12
CA PRO A 368 -6.90 -6.88 4.57
C PRO A 368 -5.54 -7.43 5.03
N PRO A 369 -5.12 -7.19 6.30
CA PRO A 369 -5.83 -6.44 7.34
C PRO A 369 -5.76 -4.90 7.14
N PHE A 370 -6.43 -4.15 8.01
CA PHE A 370 -6.67 -2.72 7.85
C PHE A 370 -6.01 -1.86 8.91
N PHE A 371 -5.84 -0.58 8.56
CA PHE A 371 -5.01 0.42 9.23
C PHE A 371 -3.52 0.10 9.14
N HIS A 372 -2.68 1.09 9.44
CA HIS A 372 -1.23 0.89 9.38
C HIS A 372 -0.73 -0.15 10.37
N ASN A 373 -1.51 -0.53 11.39
CA ASN A 373 -1.15 -1.48 12.43
C ASN A 373 -1.95 -2.81 12.38
N ASN A 374 -2.64 -3.09 11.26
CA ASN A 374 -3.41 -4.33 11.03
C ASN A 374 -4.44 -4.67 12.12
N MET A 375 -4.97 -3.68 12.86
CA MET A 375 -5.85 -3.95 14.00
C MET A 375 -7.24 -4.48 13.62
N ALA A 376 -7.70 -4.23 12.40
CA ALA A 376 -8.97 -4.72 11.88
C ALA A 376 -8.73 -5.75 10.78
N THR A 377 -9.45 -6.87 10.83
CA THR A 377 -9.23 -8.01 9.91
C THR A 377 -10.26 -8.11 8.78
N THR A 378 -11.37 -7.38 8.90
CA THR A 378 -12.41 -7.30 7.87
C THR A 378 -12.75 -5.85 7.56
N ILE A 379 -13.27 -5.61 6.35
CA ILE A 379 -13.66 -4.26 5.92
C ILE A 379 -14.81 -3.72 6.78
N GLU A 380 -15.69 -4.59 7.29
CA GLU A 380 -16.75 -4.22 8.24
C GLU A 380 -16.17 -3.70 9.56
N GLN A 381 -15.12 -4.34 10.09
CA GLN A 381 -14.44 -3.87 11.30
C GLN A 381 -13.74 -2.53 11.05
N ALA A 382 -13.10 -2.38 9.89
CA ALA A 382 -12.44 -1.14 9.51
C ALA A 382 -13.42 0.02 9.36
N VAL A 383 -14.56 -0.19 8.68
CA VAL A 383 -15.64 0.81 8.57
C VAL A 383 -16.26 1.08 9.96
N GLY A 384 -16.47 0.03 10.76
CA GLY A 384 -17.02 0.13 12.10
C GLY A 384 -16.17 0.98 13.06
N PHE A 385 -14.84 1.03 12.88
CA PHE A 385 -13.97 1.90 13.67
C PHE A 385 -14.38 3.37 13.59
N PHE A 386 -14.91 3.85 12.47
CA PHE A 386 -15.31 5.26 12.34
C PHE A 386 -16.58 5.61 13.14
N ALA A 387 -17.27 4.62 13.72
CA ALA A 387 -18.31 4.82 14.73
C ALA A 387 -17.75 4.98 16.17
N SER A 388 -16.45 4.76 16.37
CA SER A 388 -15.81 4.76 17.69
C SER A 388 -15.71 6.16 18.30
N ALA A 389 -15.53 6.20 19.62
CA ALA A 389 -15.27 7.45 20.34
C ALA A 389 -13.89 8.02 19.98
N GLU A 390 -12.91 7.15 19.73
CA GLU A 390 -11.55 7.52 19.35
C GLU A 390 -11.56 8.42 18.10
N PHE A 391 -12.27 8.01 17.05
CA PHE A 391 -12.42 8.81 15.82
C PHE A 391 -13.28 10.06 16.02
N ASN A 392 -14.34 9.96 16.83
CA ASN A 392 -15.36 11.00 17.00
C ASN A 392 -15.09 11.99 18.15
N GLN A 393 -13.87 12.04 18.69
CA GLN A 393 -13.51 12.99 19.74
C GLN A 393 -12.74 14.21 19.20
N PRO A 394 -12.83 15.39 19.85
CA PRO A 394 -13.69 15.68 20.99
C PRO A 394 -15.17 15.89 20.64
N ASN A 395 -15.50 16.03 19.35
CA ASN A 395 -16.86 16.21 18.85
C ASN A 395 -17.17 15.19 17.74
N PRO A 396 -18.40 14.64 17.67
CA PRO A 396 -18.78 13.72 16.62
C PRO A 396 -18.53 14.27 15.22
N ILE A 397 -17.74 13.54 14.43
CA ILE A 397 -17.45 13.85 13.02
C ILE A 397 -18.52 13.22 12.13
N ILE A 398 -18.90 11.97 12.44
CA ILE A 398 -19.93 11.19 11.76
C ILE A 398 -20.77 10.39 12.76
N SER A 399 -22.04 10.14 12.41
CA SER A 399 -22.93 9.24 13.14
C SER A 399 -23.17 7.97 12.33
N LEU A 400 -22.34 6.96 12.59
CA LEU A 400 -22.36 5.67 11.91
C LEU A 400 -22.91 4.57 12.83
N ASN A 401 -24.01 3.92 12.44
CA ASN A 401 -24.52 2.73 13.11
C ASN A 401 -24.12 1.45 12.34
N SER A 402 -24.46 0.27 12.88
CA SER A 402 -24.15 -1.02 12.26
C SER A 402 -24.69 -1.14 10.83
N ASP A 403 -25.91 -0.69 10.57
CA ASP A 403 -26.58 -0.90 9.30
C ASP A 403 -25.89 -0.08 8.19
N LYS A 404 -25.55 1.17 8.49
CA LYS A 404 -24.76 2.01 7.59
C LYS A 404 -23.37 1.44 7.37
N ALA A 405 -22.70 0.98 8.42
CA ALA A 405 -21.37 0.38 8.32
C ALA A 405 -21.37 -0.85 7.41
N ILE A 406 -22.37 -1.73 7.55
CA ILE A 406 -22.54 -2.92 6.70
C ILE A 406 -22.86 -2.52 5.26
N ALA A 407 -23.69 -1.50 5.03
CA ALA A 407 -23.99 -1.01 3.68
C ALA A 407 -22.74 -0.46 2.99
N ILE A 408 -21.95 0.39 3.68
CA ILE A 408 -20.67 0.91 3.17
C ILE A 408 -19.68 -0.22 2.90
N ALA A 409 -19.56 -1.18 3.83
CA ALA A 409 -18.70 -2.36 3.64
C ALA A 409 -19.12 -3.19 2.41
N SER A 410 -20.43 -3.39 2.20
CA SER A 410 -20.97 -4.08 1.02
C SER A 410 -20.66 -3.32 -0.28
N PHE A 411 -20.71 -1.99 -0.24
CA PHE A 411 -20.25 -1.12 -1.34
C PHE A 411 -18.76 -1.34 -1.63
N LEU A 412 -17.88 -1.23 -0.63
CA LEU A 412 -16.44 -1.40 -0.81
C LEU A 412 -16.04 -2.81 -1.27
N ARG A 413 -16.75 -3.85 -0.81
CA ARG A 413 -16.58 -5.23 -1.33
C ARG A 413 -16.94 -5.33 -2.81
N THR A 414 -18.05 -4.72 -3.21
CA THR A 414 -18.47 -4.73 -4.62
C THR A 414 -17.46 -3.95 -5.48
N LEU A 415 -16.95 -2.83 -4.97
CA LEU A 415 -15.92 -2.03 -5.62
C LEU A 415 -14.63 -2.83 -5.83
N GLY A 416 -14.12 -3.47 -4.78
CA GLY A 416 -12.94 -4.33 -4.87
C GLY A 416 -13.13 -5.54 -5.80
N ALA A 417 -14.33 -6.12 -5.85
CA ALA A 417 -14.64 -7.21 -6.78
C ALA A 417 -14.60 -6.76 -8.24
N LEU A 418 -15.10 -5.54 -8.53
CA LEU A 418 -15.01 -4.95 -9.86
C LEU A 418 -13.56 -4.68 -10.27
N GLU A 419 -12.73 -4.12 -9.38
CA GLU A 419 -11.29 -3.92 -9.63
C GLU A 419 -10.57 -5.25 -9.90
N LEU A 420 -10.88 -6.31 -9.15
CA LEU A 420 -10.30 -7.64 -9.41
C LEU A 420 -10.73 -8.24 -10.75
N ILE A 421 -12.00 -8.08 -11.14
CA ILE A 421 -12.49 -8.51 -12.46
C ILE A 421 -11.73 -7.80 -13.57
N ASP A 422 -11.60 -6.49 -13.44
CA ASP A 422 -10.89 -5.65 -14.40
C ASP A 422 -9.42 -6.07 -14.47
N ARG A 423 -8.72 -6.19 -13.34
CA ARG A 423 -7.34 -6.72 -13.30
C ARG A 423 -7.22 -8.11 -13.93
N ALA A 424 -8.17 -9.01 -13.68
CA ALA A 424 -8.18 -10.33 -14.31
C ALA A 424 -8.30 -10.24 -15.83
N LEU A 425 -9.14 -9.35 -16.36
CA LEU A 425 -9.24 -9.08 -17.80
C LEU A 425 -7.91 -8.54 -18.36
N GLY A 426 -7.29 -7.56 -17.69
CA GLY A 426 -5.99 -7.02 -18.06
C GLY A 426 -4.89 -8.08 -18.09
N ASN A 427 -4.79 -8.90 -17.05
CA ASN A 427 -3.81 -10.00 -17.00
C ASN A 427 -4.07 -11.09 -18.05
N ASN A 428 -5.34 -11.40 -18.36
CA ASN A 428 -5.68 -12.30 -19.46
C ASN A 428 -5.23 -11.72 -20.81
N SER A 429 -5.39 -10.40 -21.03
CA SER A 429 -4.92 -9.71 -22.23
C SER A 429 -3.40 -9.69 -22.32
N ASP A 430 -2.70 -9.36 -21.24
CA ASP A 430 -1.23 -9.41 -21.22
C ASP A 430 -0.74 -10.82 -21.58
N ALA A 431 -1.40 -11.86 -21.07
CA ALA A 431 -1.06 -13.24 -21.40
C ALA A 431 -1.21 -13.56 -22.90
N THR A 432 -2.14 -12.92 -23.63
CA THR A 432 -2.29 -13.15 -25.07
C THR A 432 -1.12 -12.62 -25.89
N ASP A 433 -0.46 -11.57 -25.40
CA ASP A 433 0.70 -10.93 -26.03
C ASP A 433 2.02 -11.65 -25.73
N GLN A 434 2.01 -12.61 -24.79
CA GLN A 434 3.17 -13.41 -24.42
C GLN A 434 3.17 -14.77 -25.12
N ASP A 435 4.37 -15.34 -25.25
CA ASP A 435 4.54 -16.76 -25.58
C ASP A 435 3.86 -17.66 -24.52
N ARG A 436 3.78 -18.97 -24.83
CA ARG A 436 3.07 -19.93 -23.99
C ARG A 436 3.58 -19.96 -22.55
N TYR A 437 4.90 -19.93 -22.36
CA TYR A 437 5.52 -20.11 -21.04
C TYR A 437 5.42 -18.82 -20.23
N ARG A 438 5.78 -17.67 -20.83
CA ARG A 438 5.69 -16.36 -20.16
C ARG A 438 4.25 -15.97 -19.83
N GLY A 439 3.29 -16.38 -20.64
CA GLY A 439 1.87 -16.10 -20.38
C GLY A 439 1.30 -16.81 -19.14
N VAL A 440 1.92 -17.90 -18.66
CA VAL A 440 1.38 -18.66 -17.51
C VAL A 440 1.36 -17.81 -16.25
N GLU A 441 2.41 -17.05 -15.96
CA GLU A 441 2.48 -16.22 -14.75
C GLU A 441 1.34 -15.18 -14.70
N TYR A 442 1.04 -14.55 -15.84
CA TYR A 442 -0.09 -13.63 -15.97
C TYR A 442 -1.42 -14.34 -15.73
N LEU A 443 -1.61 -15.55 -16.27
CA LEU A 443 -2.84 -16.32 -16.09
C LEU A 443 -3.04 -16.81 -14.66
N GLU A 444 -1.97 -17.14 -13.93
CA GLU A 444 -2.05 -17.51 -12.53
C GLU A 444 -2.49 -16.33 -11.66
N VAL A 445 -1.98 -15.13 -11.93
CA VAL A 445 -2.46 -13.90 -11.27
C VAL A 445 -3.91 -13.61 -11.65
N ALA A 446 -4.26 -13.74 -12.94
CA ALA A 446 -5.63 -13.54 -13.41
C ALA A 446 -6.62 -14.51 -12.75
N LEU A 447 -6.24 -15.78 -12.60
CA LEU A 447 -7.04 -16.78 -11.89
C LEU A 447 -7.24 -16.40 -10.44
N LYS A 448 -6.17 -15.97 -9.75
CA LYS A 448 -6.26 -15.57 -8.35
C LYS A 448 -7.19 -14.36 -8.18
N ASN A 449 -7.08 -13.35 -9.04
CA ASN A 449 -8.00 -12.20 -9.02
C ASN A 449 -9.47 -12.64 -9.18
N THR A 450 -9.77 -13.53 -10.13
CA THR A 450 -11.13 -14.08 -10.32
C THR A 450 -11.64 -14.80 -9.07
N GLN A 451 -10.79 -15.61 -8.43
CA GLN A 451 -11.14 -16.35 -7.21
C GLN A 451 -11.36 -15.41 -6.02
N ASP A 452 -10.51 -14.39 -5.87
CA ASP A 452 -10.62 -13.41 -4.80
C ASP A 452 -11.85 -12.54 -4.97
N ALA A 453 -12.22 -12.17 -6.20
CA ALA A 453 -13.47 -11.43 -6.46
C ALA A 453 -14.69 -12.25 -6.02
N SER A 454 -14.69 -13.54 -6.33
CA SER A 454 -15.74 -14.47 -5.93
C SER A 454 -15.79 -14.64 -4.40
N LYS A 455 -14.63 -14.76 -3.74
CA LYS A 455 -14.52 -14.83 -2.27
C LYS A 455 -15.03 -13.55 -1.61
N LEU A 456 -14.66 -12.38 -2.12
CA LEU A 456 -15.02 -11.09 -1.54
C LEU A 456 -16.54 -10.87 -1.46
N LEU A 457 -17.26 -11.32 -2.49
CA LEU A 457 -18.72 -11.25 -2.59
C LEU A 457 -19.45 -12.31 -1.73
N ARG A 458 -18.74 -13.36 -1.30
CA ARG A 458 -19.27 -14.40 -0.40
C ARG A 458 -19.02 -14.11 1.08
N ASP A 459 -17.83 -13.63 1.41
CA ASP A 459 -17.35 -13.54 2.79
C ASP A 459 -17.83 -12.28 3.53
N GLY A 460 -18.82 -11.57 2.98
CA GLY A 460 -19.48 -10.45 3.63
C GLY A 460 -20.61 -10.92 4.55
N VAL A 461 -21.27 -9.95 5.20
CA VAL A 461 -22.49 -10.22 5.99
C VAL A 461 -23.60 -10.80 5.12
N PHE A 462 -23.66 -10.39 3.85
CA PHE A 462 -24.63 -10.87 2.87
C PHE A 462 -23.92 -11.57 1.71
N LEU A 463 -24.59 -12.56 1.14
CA LEU A 463 -24.20 -13.14 -0.14
C LEU A 463 -24.53 -12.15 -1.27
N LEU A 464 -23.52 -11.48 -1.83
CA LEU A 464 -23.71 -10.47 -2.87
C LEU A 464 -23.64 -11.09 -4.27
N PHE A 465 -24.61 -10.78 -5.12
CA PHE A 465 -24.65 -11.17 -6.55
C PHE A 465 -24.43 -12.68 -6.83
N PRO A 466 -25.32 -13.59 -6.39
CA PRO A 466 -25.14 -15.04 -6.57
C PRO A 466 -24.91 -15.47 -8.04
N GLU A 467 -25.63 -14.88 -9.00
CA GLU A 467 -25.38 -15.14 -10.43
C GLU A 467 -24.01 -14.64 -10.90
N GLY A 468 -23.59 -13.47 -10.42
CA GLY A 468 -22.26 -12.93 -10.68
C GLY A 468 -21.16 -13.89 -10.22
N GLN A 469 -21.35 -14.52 -9.05
CA GLN A 469 -20.41 -15.52 -8.53
C GLN A 469 -20.34 -16.78 -9.41
N ARG A 470 -21.47 -17.26 -9.96
CA ARG A 470 -21.49 -18.39 -10.90
C ARG A 470 -20.67 -18.11 -12.16
N TYR A 471 -20.75 -16.89 -12.68
CA TYR A 471 -19.93 -16.46 -13.81
C TYR A 471 -18.44 -16.38 -13.45
N LEU A 472 -18.09 -15.88 -12.26
CA LEU A 472 -16.70 -15.87 -11.77
C LEU A 472 -16.13 -17.28 -11.60
N GLU A 473 -16.91 -18.21 -11.05
CA GLU A 473 -16.51 -19.61 -10.89
C GLU A 473 -16.25 -20.28 -12.25
N THR A 474 -17.13 -20.03 -13.22
CA THR A 474 -16.99 -20.51 -14.60
C THR A 474 -15.74 -19.93 -15.27
N ALA A 475 -15.50 -18.63 -15.12
CA ALA A 475 -14.30 -17.96 -15.61
C ALA A 475 -13.03 -18.57 -15.01
N GLY A 476 -13.01 -18.83 -13.70
CA GLY A 476 -11.89 -19.46 -13.01
C GLY A 476 -11.61 -20.89 -13.51
N LEU A 477 -12.64 -21.68 -13.78
CA LEU A 477 -12.49 -23.02 -14.38
C LEU A 477 -11.89 -22.95 -15.79
N LEU A 478 -12.31 -21.97 -16.60
CA LEU A 478 -11.76 -21.75 -17.93
C LEU A 478 -10.30 -21.25 -17.88
N GLN A 479 -9.95 -20.37 -16.93
CA GLN A 479 -8.56 -19.94 -16.70
C GLN A 479 -7.67 -21.12 -16.30
N LYS A 480 -8.13 -22.02 -15.42
CA LYS A 480 -7.41 -23.27 -15.09
C LYS A 480 -7.15 -24.14 -16.32
N LYS A 481 -8.09 -24.21 -17.27
CA LYS A 481 -7.89 -24.91 -18.55
C LYS A 481 -6.90 -24.17 -19.44
N ALA A 482 -6.96 -22.83 -19.49
CA ALA A 482 -6.07 -22.00 -20.29
C ALA A 482 -4.60 -22.12 -19.83
N ILE A 483 -4.36 -22.15 -18.52
CA ILE A 483 -3.03 -22.38 -17.93
C ILE A 483 -2.42 -23.71 -18.41
N LYS A 484 -3.26 -24.76 -18.54
CA LYS A 484 -2.84 -26.11 -18.96
C LYS A 484 -2.85 -26.30 -20.48
N ALA A 485 -3.17 -25.27 -21.26
CA ALA A 485 -3.30 -25.39 -22.71
C ALA A 485 -1.96 -25.72 -23.38
N ARG A 486 -2.01 -26.64 -24.35
CA ARG A 486 -0.80 -27.10 -25.08
C ARG A 486 -0.36 -26.17 -26.20
N SER A 487 -1.18 -25.20 -26.59
CA SER A 487 -0.84 -24.20 -27.61
C SER A 487 -1.35 -22.81 -27.24
N THR A 488 -0.67 -21.77 -27.73
CA THR A 488 -1.08 -20.37 -27.59
C THR A 488 -2.45 -20.12 -28.24
N PHE A 489 -2.73 -20.76 -29.38
CA PHE A 489 -4.04 -20.70 -30.04
C PHE A 489 -5.17 -21.21 -29.13
N HIS A 490 -5.01 -22.40 -28.55
CA HIS A 490 -6.04 -22.98 -27.68
C HIS A 490 -6.20 -22.17 -26.38
N ARG A 491 -5.08 -21.71 -25.79
CA ARG A 491 -5.09 -20.78 -24.65
C ARG A 491 -5.91 -19.54 -24.98
N ASN A 492 -5.55 -18.82 -26.05
CA ASN A 492 -6.20 -17.57 -26.43
C ASN A 492 -7.67 -17.78 -26.83
N HIS A 493 -8.04 -18.96 -27.35
CA HIS A 493 -9.43 -19.32 -27.58
C HIS A 493 -10.23 -19.42 -26.27
N LEU A 494 -9.70 -20.10 -25.25
CA LEU A 494 -10.32 -20.18 -23.92
C LEU A 494 -10.45 -18.80 -23.26
N LEU A 495 -9.45 -17.93 -23.41
CA LEU A 495 -9.47 -16.59 -22.81
C LEU A 495 -10.58 -15.69 -23.35
N ARG A 496 -11.07 -15.92 -24.58
CA ARG A 496 -12.26 -15.22 -25.09
C ARG A 496 -13.52 -15.58 -24.30
N TYR A 497 -13.68 -16.85 -23.93
CA TYR A 497 -14.79 -17.27 -23.07
C TYR A 497 -14.63 -16.76 -21.65
N VAL A 498 -13.41 -16.76 -21.11
CA VAL A 498 -13.12 -16.14 -19.79
C VAL A 498 -13.57 -14.68 -19.78
N ALA A 499 -13.18 -13.89 -20.79
CA ALA A 499 -13.55 -12.49 -20.88
C ALA A 499 -15.07 -12.27 -20.95
N ALA A 500 -15.78 -13.15 -21.67
CA ALA A 500 -17.25 -13.11 -21.74
C ALA A 500 -17.89 -13.38 -20.37
N GLU A 501 -17.42 -14.38 -19.62
CA GLU A 501 -17.92 -14.70 -18.28
C GLU A 501 -17.61 -13.59 -17.25
N LEU A 502 -16.39 -13.05 -17.26
CA LEU A 502 -16.03 -11.90 -16.41
C LEU A 502 -16.90 -10.67 -16.71
N SER A 503 -17.21 -10.42 -17.99
CA SER A 503 -18.12 -9.34 -18.40
C SER A 503 -19.55 -9.57 -17.92
N LYS A 504 -20.04 -10.82 -17.93
CA LYS A 504 -21.36 -11.16 -17.37
C LYS A 504 -21.38 -10.93 -15.87
N ALA A 505 -20.37 -11.39 -15.13
CA ALA A 505 -20.24 -11.15 -13.69
C ALA A 505 -20.31 -9.65 -13.37
N ARG A 506 -19.55 -8.84 -14.11
CA ARG A 506 -19.56 -7.38 -13.97
C ARG A 506 -20.95 -6.77 -14.17
N ARG A 507 -21.68 -7.21 -15.21
CA ARG A 507 -23.06 -6.75 -15.48
C ARG A 507 -24.07 -7.15 -14.41
N GLU A 508 -23.81 -8.19 -13.62
CA GLU A 508 -24.66 -8.49 -12.44
C GLU A 508 -24.48 -7.49 -11.30
N MET A 509 -23.34 -6.79 -11.26
CA MET A 509 -23.02 -5.84 -10.18
C MET A 509 -23.47 -4.41 -10.52
N VAL A 510 -23.23 -3.96 -11.76
CA VAL A 510 -23.45 -2.57 -12.20
C VAL A 510 -24.14 -2.51 -13.58
N SER A 511 -25.00 -1.52 -13.81
CA SER A 511 -25.86 -1.45 -15.01
C SER A 511 -25.19 -1.00 -16.32
N GLU A 512 -24.18 -0.10 -16.33
CA GLU A 512 -23.15 0.09 -17.40
C GLU A 512 -22.19 1.30 -17.15
N GLN A 513 -21.09 1.39 -17.93
CA GLN A 513 -20.01 2.42 -18.08
C GLN A 513 -18.89 2.67 -17.04
N GLY A 514 -18.91 2.08 -15.85
CA GLY A 514 -17.83 2.32 -14.86
C GLY A 514 -16.53 1.51 -14.99
N SER A 515 -15.67 1.73 -16.00
CA SER A 515 -14.39 0.95 -16.12
C SER A 515 -13.29 1.47 -15.16
N PHE A 516 -12.55 0.55 -14.53
CA PHE A 516 -11.30 0.87 -13.81
C PHE A 516 -10.07 0.83 -14.74
N ILE A 517 -10.23 0.34 -15.98
CA ILE A 517 -9.14 0.14 -16.95
C ILE A 517 -9.03 1.25 -17.99
N ARG A 518 -7.75 1.48 -18.33
CA ARG A 518 -7.09 2.39 -19.27
C ARG A 518 -7.84 2.61 -20.60
N PRO A 519 -7.71 3.80 -21.23
CA PRO A 519 -7.98 3.95 -22.65
C PRO A 519 -7.11 3.03 -23.51
#